data_AF-A0A3P7JEJ8-F1
#
_entry.id   AF-A0A3P7JEJ8-F1
#
_cell.length_a   1.000
_cell.length_b   1.000
_cell.length_c   1.000
_cell.angle_alpha   90.00
_cell.angle_beta   90.00
_cell.angle_gamma   90.00
#
_symmetry.space_group_name_H-M   'P 1'
#
loop_
_entity.id
_entity.type
_entity.pdbx_description
1 polymer ?
#
loop_
_entity_poly.entity_id
_entity_poly.type
_entity_poly.pdbx_seq_one_letter_code
_entity_poly.pdbx_strand_id
1 'polypeptide(L)' 'MQNKSGPQNWGLLFKPWTMCHNGKMQSPIDIPPDRLLFDPNMKPIHIDRIIYLTIGHLGNV' A
#
# COMPACT_ATOMS: atom_id res chain seq x y z
N MET A 1 -13.41 -23.55 -9.09
CA MET A 1 -14.37 -23.00 -8.11
C MET A 1 -13.83 -21.66 -7.64
N GLN A 2 -14.49 -20.53 -7.92
CA GLN A 2 -14.03 -19.23 -7.43
C GLN A 2 -14.56 -18.99 -6.01
N ASN A 3 -13.70 -18.49 -5.13
CA ASN A 3 -14.08 -18.07 -3.78
C ASN A 3 -14.99 -16.83 -3.91
N LYS A 4 -16.24 -16.93 -3.43
CA LYS A 4 -17.23 -15.85 -3.50
C LYS A 4 -16.75 -14.56 -2.81
N SER A 5 -15.89 -14.67 -1.81
CA SER A 5 -15.33 -13.52 -1.08
C SER A 5 -13.94 -13.09 -1.59
N GLY A 6 -13.48 -13.65 -2.72
CA GLY A 6 -12.18 -13.35 -3.30
C GLY A 6 -12.07 -11.91 -3.83
N PRO A 7 -10.85 -11.40 -4.07
CA PRO A 7 -10.60 -10.04 -4.53
C PRO A 7 -11.38 -9.62 -5.77
N GLN A 8 -11.64 -10.55 -6.67
CA GLN A 8 -12.41 -10.34 -7.89
C GLN A 8 -13.85 -9.86 -7.60
N ASN A 9 -14.38 -10.13 -6.41
CA ASN A 9 -15.76 -9.84 -6.02
C ASN A 9 -15.88 -8.69 -5.01
N TRP A 10 -14.80 -8.14 -4.44
CA TRP A 10 -14.87 -7.18 -3.33
C TRP A 10 -15.80 -5.99 -3.60
N GLY A 11 -15.77 -5.44 -4.82
CA GLY A 11 -16.64 -4.33 -5.19
C GLY A 11 -18.12 -4.68 -5.39
N LEU A 12 -18.45 -5.97 -5.42
CA LEU A 12 -19.82 -6.50 -5.54
C LEU A 12 -20.39 -6.95 -4.18
N LEU A 13 -19.55 -7.12 -3.16
CA LEU A 13 -19.95 -7.60 -1.83
C LEU A 13 -20.55 -6.49 -0.96
N PHE A 14 -20.04 -5.25 -1.06
CA PHE A 14 -20.43 -4.15 -0.18
C PHE A 14 -20.33 -2.80 -0.90
N LYS A 15 -21.36 -1.94 -0.78
CA LYS A 15 -21.48 -0.69 -1.54
C LYS A 15 -20.27 0.25 -1.38
N PRO A 16 -19.71 0.47 -0.18
CA PRO A 16 -18.47 1.22 0.00
C PRO A 16 -17.22 0.68 -0.72
N TRP A 17 -17.22 -0.60 -1.11
CA TRP A 17 -16.06 -1.23 -1.77
C TRP A 17 -16.15 -1.22 -3.29
N THR A 18 -17.18 -0.58 -3.87
CA THR A 18 -17.41 -0.52 -5.32
C THR A 18 -16.18 -0.08 -6.13
N MET A 19 -15.29 0.73 -5.56
CA MET A 19 -14.03 1.14 -6.18
C MET A 19 -13.07 -0.02 -6.47
N CYS A 20 -13.14 -1.13 -5.73
CA CYS A 20 -12.34 -2.33 -6.02
C CYS A 20 -12.72 -2.99 -7.35
N HIS A 21 -13.94 -2.75 -7.86
CA HIS A 21 -14.40 -3.28 -9.15
C HIS A 21 -14.40 -2.19 -10.24
N ASN A 22 -14.87 -0.98 -9.91
CA ASN A 22 -15.07 0.10 -10.89
C ASN A 22 -13.88 1.06 -11.02
N GLY A 23 -12.94 1.03 -10.08
CA GLY A 23 -11.78 1.92 -10.08
C GLY A 23 -10.89 1.64 -11.30
N LYS A 24 -10.56 2.69 -12.06
CA LYS A 24 -9.65 2.60 -13.22
C LYS A 24 -8.17 2.76 -12.86
N MET A 25 -7.90 3.19 -11.63
CA MET A 25 -6.56 3.43 -11.08
C MET A 25 -6.42 2.60 -9.80
N GLN A 26 -6.37 1.28 -9.95
CA GLN A 26 -6.22 0.34 -8.84
C GLN A 26 -4.83 -0.30 -8.88
N SER A 27 -4.31 -0.60 -7.69
CA SER A 27 -3.08 -1.38 -7.51
C SER A 27 -3.42 -2.86 -7.30
N PRO A 28 -2.49 -3.80 -7.58
CA PRO A 28 -1.17 -3.58 -8.18
C PRO A 28 -1.24 -3.24 -9.67
N ILE A 29 -0.19 -2.59 -10.17
CA ILE A 29 0.07 -2.43 -11.61
C ILE A 29 1.41 -3.07 -11.95
N ASP A 30 1.59 -3.44 -13.21
CA ASP A 30 2.90 -3.83 -13.73
C ASP A 30 3.78 -2.58 -13.88
N ILE A 31 5.05 -2.69 -13.48
CA ILE A 31 6.05 -1.62 -13.60
C ILE A 31 7.18 -2.09 -14.52
N PRO A 32 7.00 -1.98 -15.85
CA PRO A 32 8.02 -2.38 -16.81
C PRO A 32 9.17 -1.36 -16.85
N PRO A 33 10.43 -1.74 -16.53
CA PRO A 33 11.54 -0.79 -16.37
C PRO A 33 11.84 0.04 -17.63
N ASP A 34 11.57 -0.50 -18.82
CA ASP A 34 11.77 0.14 -20.13
C ASP A 34 10.77 1.27 -20.42
N ARG A 35 9.67 1.37 -19.66
CA ARG A 35 8.66 2.44 -19.81
C ARG A 35 8.72 3.48 -18.70
N LEU A 36 9.66 3.35 -17.77
CA LEU A 36 9.83 4.30 -16.68
C LEU A 36 10.45 5.60 -17.18
N LEU A 37 9.87 6.71 -16.78
CA LEU A 37 10.46 8.03 -16.96
C LEU A 37 11.32 8.35 -15.74
N PHE A 38 12.61 8.63 -15.94
CA PHE A 38 13.48 9.14 -14.89
C PHE A 38 13.16 10.61 -14.66
N ASP A 39 12.76 10.97 -13.43
CA ASP A 39 12.56 12.34 -13.01
C ASP A 39 13.77 12.82 -12.18
N PRO A 40 14.65 13.69 -12.73
CA PRO A 40 15.82 14.20 -12.01
C PRO A 40 15.46 15.13 -10.84
N ASN A 41 14.23 15.63 -10.77
CA ASN A 41 13.77 16.50 -9.68
C ASN A 41 13.20 15.71 -8.50
N MET A 42 13.03 14.40 -8.64
CA MET A 42 12.51 13.54 -7.58
C MET A 42 13.56 13.43 -6.46
N LYS A 43 13.25 13.99 -5.29
CA LYS A 43 14.17 13.96 -4.13
C LYS A 43 14.25 12.55 -3.53
N PRO A 44 15.39 12.16 -2.96
CA PRO A 44 15.48 10.94 -2.16
C PRO A 44 14.41 10.92 -1.07
N ILE A 45 13.86 9.74 -0.81
CA ILE A 45 12.86 9.56 0.25
C ILE A 45 13.52 9.85 1.60
N HIS A 46 12.97 10.81 2.33
CA HIS A 46 13.35 11.05 3.72
C HIS A 46 12.54 10.11 4.63
N ILE A 47 13.23 9.31 5.43
CA ILE A 47 12.61 8.38 6.38
C ILE A 47 12.98 8.85 7.78
N ASP A 48 12.01 9.42 8.48
CA ASP A 48 12.16 9.75 9.90
C ASP A 48 12.18 8.46 10.72
N ARG A 49 13.22 8.30 11.54
CA ARG A 49 13.25 7.23 12.54
C ARG A 49 12.49 7.69 13.77
N ILE A 50 11.25 7.25 13.91
CA ILE A 50 10.52 7.41 15.17
C ILE A 50 11.12 6.42 16.18
N ILE A 51 11.85 6.94 17.17
CA ILE A 51 12.25 6.17 18.34
C ILE A 51 11.07 6.20 19.30
N TYR A 52 10.35 5.08 19.40
CA TYR A 52 9.40 4.87 20.48
C TYR A 52 10.19 4.62 21.76
N LEU A 53 10.29 5.63 22.63
CA LEU A 53 10.70 5.43 24.02
C LEU A 53 9.58 4.65 24.70
N THR A 54 9.73 3.33 24.83
CA THR A 54 8.86 2.56 25.71
C THR A 54 9.16 3.00 27.14
N ILE A 55 8.14 3.49 27.84
CA ILE A 55 8.18 3.78 29.28
C ILE A 55 8.43 2.45 30.00
N GLY A 56 9.68 2.04 30.17
CA GLY A 56 9.97 0.70 30.71
C GLY A 56 11.43 0.25 30.78
N HIS A 57 12.42 1.14 30.78
CA HIS A 57 13.79 0.73 31.12
C HIS A 57 14.42 1.64 32.19
N LEU A 58 13.78 1.66 33.35
CA LEU A 58 14.48 1.77 34.64
C LEU A 58 14.35 0.40 35.31
N GLY A 59 15.30 -0.48 35.04
CA GLY A 59 15.42 -1.79 35.66
C GLY A 59 16.89 -2.17 35.68
N ASN A 60 17.50 -2.09 36.86
CA ASN A 60 18.91 -2.33 37.13
C ASN A 60 19.45 -3.61 36.47
N VAL A 61 20.56 -3.48 35.75
CA VAL A 61 21.61 -4.51 35.62
C VAL A 61 22.92 -3.92 36.13
#